data_AF-A0A8D8E2V2-F1
#
_entry.id   AF-A0A8D8E2V2-F1
#
_cell.length_a   1.000
_cell.length_b   1.000
_cell.length_c   1.000
_cell.angle_alpha   90.00
_cell.angle_beta   90.00
_cell.angle_gamma   90.00
#
_symmetry.space_group_name_H-M   'P 1'
#
loop_
_entity.id
_entity.type
_entity.pdbx_description
1 polymer ?
#
loop_
_entity_poly.entity_id
_entity_poly.type
_entity_poly.pdbx_seq_one_letter_code
_entity_poly.pdbx_strand_id
1 'polypeptide(L)'
;MRDRWAASAVVFLAWAAWMLPTTVVGKQMVCRIDDPSKVRDCRALADCAYRIYPIEFAQQGADQGNNVICGGLNNLVSLYDGAGACRYFGDLISTNAGRTGFATTVQQQLSNGQFRGVDLRCDPTVNGVNQTAYNGALKKLRQFLGRGFTIFAKVDNPDLDPVVIQTLNEDIDIISCPGEEDATTLRAYIANGGIPTRVVVDVLEPPVLVRNCKKHEQISN
;
A
#
# COMPACT_ATOMS: atom_id res chain seq x y z
N MET A 1 35.45 28.92 37.38
CA MET A 1 35.73 28.51 35.98
C MET A 1 35.00 27.20 35.66
N ARG A 2 33.68 27.24 35.71
CA ARG A 2 32.74 26.27 35.13
C ARG A 2 31.73 27.15 34.37
N ASP A 3 31.02 26.62 33.39
CA ASP A 3 29.98 27.35 32.61
C ASP A 3 30.44 28.04 31.32
N ARG A 4 31.31 27.40 30.54
CA ARG A 4 31.50 27.79 29.11
C ARG A 4 31.32 26.66 28.10
N TRP A 5 30.95 25.46 28.55
CA TRP A 5 30.81 24.28 27.68
C TRP A 5 29.36 23.85 27.40
N ALA A 6 28.38 24.38 28.14
CA ALA A 6 26.98 24.02 27.94
C ALA A 6 26.31 24.77 26.76
N ALA A 7 26.79 25.97 26.44
CA ALA A 7 26.17 26.81 25.41
C ALA A 7 26.44 26.31 23.97
N SER A 8 27.57 25.65 23.71
CA SER A 8 27.89 25.15 22.36
C SER A 8 27.17 23.85 22.02
N ALA A 9 26.90 22.96 22.99
CA ALA A 9 26.17 21.71 22.72
C ALA A 9 24.70 21.95 22.36
N VAL A 10 24.05 22.97 22.93
CA VAL A 10 22.65 23.31 22.64
C VAL A 10 22.48 23.91 21.25
N VAL A 11 23.47 24.68 20.77
CA VAL A 11 23.41 25.28 19.42
C VAL A 11 23.65 24.23 18.33
N PHE A 12 24.51 23.23 18.55
CA PHE A 12 24.72 22.17 17.56
C PHE A 12 23.52 21.20 17.43
N LEU A 13 22.78 20.94 18.52
CA LEU A 13 21.56 20.12 18.45
C LEU A 13 20.38 20.86 17.80
N ALA A 14 20.31 22.18 17.94
CA ALA A 14 19.29 22.99 17.27
C ALA A 14 19.49 23.11 15.74
N TRP A 15 20.74 23.09 15.28
CA TRP A 15 21.05 23.09 13.84
C TRP A 15 20.87 21.72 13.17
N ALA A 16 21.10 20.63 13.90
CA ALA A 16 20.83 19.29 13.39
C ALA A 16 19.32 18.98 13.25
N ALA A 17 18.47 19.60 14.07
CA ALA A 17 17.01 19.46 13.95
C ALA A 17 16.44 20.17 12.70
N TRP A 18 17.13 21.18 12.17
CA TRP A 18 16.77 21.89 10.92
C TRP A 18 17.43 21.32 9.68
N MET A 19 18.41 20.43 9.84
CA MET A 19 19.01 19.62 8.78
C MET A 19 18.56 18.15 8.83
N LEU A 20 17.42 17.86 9.47
CA LEU A 20 16.64 16.74 8.95
C LEU A 20 16.27 17.19 7.54
N PRO A 21 16.68 16.45 6.49
CA PRO A 21 16.04 16.67 5.21
C PRO A 21 14.55 16.61 5.53
N THR A 22 13.79 17.60 5.09
CA THR A 22 12.41 17.36 4.74
C THR A 22 12.50 16.21 3.75
N THR A 23 12.48 14.99 4.29
CA THR A 23 12.29 13.79 3.51
C THR A 23 10.89 14.00 2.99
N VAL A 24 10.81 14.65 1.84
CA VAL A 24 9.81 14.35 0.85
C VAL A 24 10.01 12.85 0.66
N VAL A 25 9.33 12.06 1.50
CA VAL A 25 9.01 10.67 1.20
C VAL A 25 8.53 10.75 -0.22
N GLY A 26 9.31 10.23 -1.17
CA GLY A 26 9.10 10.48 -2.58
C GLY A 26 7.64 10.19 -2.87
N LYS A 27 6.84 11.23 -3.14
CA LYS A 27 5.40 11.11 -3.31
C LYS A 27 5.18 10.35 -4.62
N GLN A 28 5.34 9.04 -4.57
CA GLN A 28 4.98 8.14 -5.65
C GLN A 28 3.45 8.16 -5.69
N MET A 29 2.92 8.66 -6.79
CA MET A 29 1.49 8.80 -6.96
C MET A 29 0.86 7.42 -7.12
N VAL A 30 0.14 6.97 -6.09
CA VAL A 30 -0.64 5.73 -6.13
C VAL A 30 -2.06 6.08 -6.56
N CYS A 31 -2.52 5.46 -7.64
CA CYS A 31 -3.84 5.69 -8.19
C CYS A 31 -4.73 4.48 -7.93
N ARG A 32 -5.69 4.65 -7.03
CA ARG A 32 -6.74 3.66 -6.75
C ARG A 32 -7.89 3.89 -7.72
N ILE A 33 -8.22 2.87 -8.49
CA ILE A 33 -9.18 2.95 -9.58
C ILE A 33 -10.42 2.17 -9.17
N ASP A 34 -11.49 2.87 -8.79
CA ASP A 34 -12.73 2.21 -8.38
C ASP A 34 -13.48 1.60 -9.57
N ASP A 35 -13.51 2.31 -10.70
CA ASP A 35 -14.19 1.90 -11.93
C ASP A 35 -13.24 2.02 -13.13
N PRO A 36 -12.61 0.92 -13.55
CA PRO A 36 -11.65 0.92 -14.66
C PRO A 36 -12.26 1.38 -15.99
N SER A 37 -13.58 1.24 -16.18
CA SER A 37 -14.26 1.66 -17.41
C SER A 37 -14.23 3.18 -17.59
N LYS A 38 -14.21 3.94 -16.49
CA LYS A 38 -14.21 5.42 -16.50
C LYS A 38 -12.84 6.04 -16.74
N VAL A 39 -11.77 5.24 -16.63
CA VAL A 39 -10.38 5.75 -16.70
C VAL A 39 -9.56 5.12 -17.82
N ARG A 40 -10.16 4.25 -18.64
CA ARG A 40 -9.48 3.51 -19.73
C ARG A 40 -8.66 4.40 -20.67
N ASP A 41 -9.19 5.57 -21.00
CA ASP A 41 -8.54 6.50 -21.94
C ASP A 41 -7.85 7.68 -21.21
N CYS A 42 -7.71 7.60 -19.88
CA CYS A 42 -7.22 8.70 -19.09
C CYS A 42 -5.70 8.77 -19.07
N ARG A 43 -5.14 9.76 -19.78
CA ARG A 43 -3.70 10.03 -19.83
C ARG A 43 -3.07 10.30 -18.46
N ALA A 44 -3.86 10.81 -17.50
CA ALA A 44 -3.39 11.05 -16.14
C ALA A 44 -2.96 9.77 -15.39
N LEU A 45 -3.41 8.58 -15.84
CA LEU A 45 -2.91 7.31 -15.31
C LEU A 45 -1.43 7.06 -15.63
N ALA A 46 -0.85 7.76 -16.62
CA ALA A 46 0.57 7.67 -16.93
C ALA A 46 1.46 8.25 -15.82
N ASP A 47 0.94 9.18 -15.02
CA ASP A 47 1.68 9.82 -13.93
C ASP A 47 1.66 8.99 -12.63
N CYS A 48 0.83 7.94 -12.59
CA CYS A 48 0.73 7.03 -11.45
C CYS A 48 1.92 6.08 -11.43
N ALA A 49 2.68 6.09 -10.33
CA ALA A 49 3.72 5.11 -10.06
C ALA A 49 3.14 3.69 -9.93
N TYR A 50 1.95 3.59 -9.34
CA TYR A 50 1.20 2.35 -9.18
C TYR A 50 -0.28 2.58 -9.50
N ARG A 51 -0.90 1.61 -10.16
CA ARG A 51 -2.34 1.60 -10.46
C ARG A 51 -2.96 0.41 -9.74
N ILE A 52 -3.91 0.67 -8.86
CA ILE A 52 -4.52 -0.35 -8.02
C ILE A 52 -5.96 -0.53 -8.49
N TYR A 53 -6.29 -1.76 -8.88
CA TYR A 53 -7.58 -2.15 -9.43
C TYR A 53 -8.34 -3.04 -8.44
N PRO A 54 -9.69 -3.00 -8.43
CA PRO A 54 -10.52 -3.90 -7.65
C PRO A 54 -10.33 -5.36 -8.10
N ILE A 55 -10.46 -6.30 -7.15
CA ILE A 55 -10.32 -7.74 -7.42
C ILE A 55 -11.36 -8.24 -8.43
N GLU A 56 -12.54 -7.64 -8.43
CA GLU A 56 -13.63 -7.94 -9.33
C GLU A 56 -13.22 -7.71 -10.79
N PHE A 57 -12.40 -6.70 -11.06
CA PHE A 57 -11.88 -6.44 -12.39
C PHE A 57 -10.84 -7.48 -12.82
N ALA A 58 -9.96 -7.90 -11.90
CA ALA A 58 -8.99 -8.95 -12.17
C ALA A 58 -9.67 -10.29 -12.51
N GLN A 59 -10.82 -10.57 -11.91
CA GLN A 59 -11.62 -11.77 -12.18
C GLN A 59 -12.33 -11.70 -13.54
N GLN A 60 -12.79 -10.52 -13.96
CA GLN A 60 -13.45 -10.34 -15.27
C GLN A 60 -12.48 -10.43 -16.46
N GLY A 61 -11.19 -10.12 -16.27
CA GLY A 61 -10.15 -10.16 -17.30
C GLY A 61 -9.75 -11.58 -17.77
N ALA A 62 -10.12 -12.63 -17.03
CA ALA A 62 -9.89 -14.01 -17.45
C ALA A 62 -10.86 -14.47 -18.55
N ASP A 63 -12.06 -13.88 -18.62
CA ASP A 63 -13.16 -14.38 -19.46
C ASP A 63 -13.50 -13.48 -20.66
N GLN A 64 -13.00 -12.24 -20.73
CA GLN A 64 -13.36 -11.32 -21.81
C GLN A 64 -12.16 -10.56 -22.36
N GLY A 65 -11.75 -10.89 -23.60
CA GLY A 65 -10.62 -10.32 -24.33
C GLY A 65 -10.67 -8.81 -24.64
N ASN A 66 -11.55 -8.05 -24.00
CA ASN A 66 -11.71 -6.60 -24.19
C ASN A 66 -11.26 -5.75 -22.97
N ASN A 67 -10.94 -6.37 -21.83
CA ASN A 67 -10.48 -5.65 -20.63
C ASN A 67 -8.94 -5.56 -20.61
N VAL A 68 -8.37 -4.87 -21.58
CA VAL A 68 -6.93 -4.58 -21.59
C VAL A 68 -6.67 -3.49 -20.57
N ILE A 69 -6.06 -3.86 -19.44
CA ILE A 69 -5.48 -2.86 -18.53
C ILE A 69 -4.46 -2.06 -19.32
N CYS A 70 -4.54 -0.73 -19.26
CA CYS A 70 -3.56 0.15 -19.88
C CYS A 70 -2.16 -0.33 -19.50
N GLY A 71 -1.37 -0.74 -20.50
CA GLY A 71 -0.06 -1.36 -20.30
C GLY A 71 0.76 -0.60 -19.26
N GLY A 72 1.18 -1.30 -18.21
CA GLY A 72 1.88 -0.74 -17.08
C GLY A 72 2.53 -1.86 -16.27
N LEU A 73 3.82 -1.73 -15.99
CA LEU A 73 4.57 -2.72 -15.21
C LEU A 73 4.20 -2.71 -13.72
N ASN A 74 3.31 -1.82 -13.29
CA ASN A 74 3.01 -1.51 -11.89
C ASN A 74 1.49 -1.54 -11.60
N ASN A 75 0.77 -2.44 -12.27
CA ASN A 75 -0.65 -2.68 -11.97
C ASN A 75 -0.76 -3.67 -10.81
N LEU A 76 -1.57 -3.34 -9.81
CA LEU A 76 -1.83 -4.18 -8.65
C LEU A 76 -3.30 -4.46 -8.51
N VAL A 77 -3.62 -5.58 -7.89
CA VAL A 77 -4.98 -5.92 -7.48
C VAL A 77 -5.18 -5.65 -6.00
N SER A 78 -6.22 -4.90 -5.66
CA SER A 78 -6.64 -4.63 -4.29
C SER A 78 -7.36 -5.84 -3.72
N LEU A 79 -6.98 -6.26 -2.52
CA LEU A 79 -7.52 -7.42 -1.84
C LEU A 79 -8.07 -7.05 -0.45
N TYR A 80 -9.24 -7.59 -0.15
CA TYR A 80 -9.89 -7.53 1.16
C TYR A 80 -10.09 -6.10 1.68
N ASP A 81 -10.82 -5.26 0.96
CA ASP A 81 -11.18 -3.93 1.44
C ASP A 81 -12.53 -3.94 2.20
N GLY A 82 -12.63 -3.11 3.24
CA GLY A 82 -13.81 -3.00 4.09
C GLY A 82 -13.94 -4.05 5.20
N ALA A 83 -14.78 -3.75 6.19
CA ALA A 83 -14.86 -4.52 7.43
C ALA A 83 -15.29 -5.99 7.23
N GLY A 84 -16.21 -6.25 6.31
CA GLY A 84 -16.69 -7.61 6.01
C GLY A 84 -15.59 -8.48 5.38
N ALA A 85 -14.89 -7.94 4.38
CA ALA A 85 -13.81 -8.65 3.71
C ALA A 85 -12.62 -8.89 4.65
N CYS A 86 -12.31 -7.94 5.53
CA CYS A 86 -11.26 -8.12 6.53
C CYS A 86 -11.57 -9.16 7.59
N ARG A 87 -12.84 -9.27 8.01
CA ARG A 87 -13.24 -10.37 8.90
C ARG A 87 -13.04 -11.72 8.24
N TYR A 88 -13.52 -11.87 7.00
CA TYR A 88 -13.31 -13.10 6.22
C TYR A 88 -11.81 -13.41 6.03
N PHE A 89 -11.00 -12.40 5.73
CA PHE A 89 -9.56 -12.56 5.62
C PHE A 89 -8.94 -13.03 6.95
N GLY A 90 -9.31 -12.43 8.07
CA GLY A 90 -8.87 -12.83 9.41
C GLY A 90 -9.19 -14.30 9.71
N ASP A 91 -10.41 -14.74 9.41
CA ASP A 91 -10.84 -16.13 9.58
C ASP A 91 -10.03 -17.07 8.67
N LEU A 92 -9.84 -16.69 7.41
CA LEU A 92 -9.06 -17.45 6.43
C LEU A 92 -7.62 -17.67 6.90
N ILE A 93 -6.95 -16.63 7.39
CA ILE A 93 -5.53 -16.74 7.78
C ILE A 93 -5.31 -17.29 9.19
N SER A 94 -6.37 -17.60 9.93
CA SER A 94 -6.26 -18.10 11.30
C SER A 94 -5.43 -19.39 11.40
N THR A 95 -5.46 -20.24 10.37
CA THR A 95 -4.73 -21.51 10.31
C THR A 95 -3.56 -21.48 9.32
N ASN A 96 -2.55 -22.32 9.54
CA ASN A 96 -1.41 -22.45 8.62
C ASN A 96 -1.86 -22.86 7.19
N ALA A 97 -2.85 -23.76 7.10
CA ALA A 97 -3.43 -24.20 5.83
C ALA A 97 -4.13 -23.05 5.11
N GLY A 98 -4.93 -22.25 5.83
CA GLY A 98 -5.60 -21.10 5.26
C GLY A 98 -4.64 -20.00 4.79
N ARG A 99 -3.54 -19.76 5.51
CA ARG A 99 -2.47 -18.86 5.03
C ARG A 99 -1.79 -19.36 3.76
N THR A 100 -1.56 -20.67 3.65
CA THR A 100 -1.06 -21.27 2.39
C THR A 100 -2.07 -21.10 1.27
N GLY A 101 -3.35 -21.39 1.53
CA GLY A 101 -4.44 -21.22 0.56
C GLY A 101 -4.54 -19.78 0.05
N PHE A 102 -4.48 -18.80 0.96
CA PHE A 102 -4.41 -17.38 0.62
C PHE A 102 -3.26 -17.07 -0.34
N ALA A 103 -2.03 -17.46 0.00
CA ALA A 103 -0.85 -17.19 -0.83
C ALA A 103 -0.96 -17.85 -2.22
N THR A 104 -1.45 -19.08 -2.29
CA THR A 104 -1.70 -19.79 -3.55
C THR A 104 -2.75 -19.08 -4.41
N THR A 105 -3.88 -18.67 -3.82
CA THR A 105 -4.94 -17.96 -4.54
C THR A 105 -4.42 -16.65 -5.12
N VAL A 106 -3.63 -15.89 -4.35
CA VAL A 106 -3.02 -14.66 -4.85
C VAL A 106 -2.07 -14.95 -6.01
N GLN A 107 -1.19 -15.94 -5.89
CA GLN A 107 -0.29 -16.32 -6.97
C GLN A 107 -1.05 -16.70 -8.25
N GLN A 108 -2.16 -17.44 -8.13
CA GLN A 108 -3.01 -17.79 -9.26
C GLN A 108 -3.63 -16.55 -9.92
N GLN A 109 -4.12 -15.59 -9.15
CA GLN A 109 -4.66 -14.34 -9.68
C GLN A 109 -3.62 -13.52 -10.46
N LEU A 110 -2.36 -13.52 -10.00
CA LEU A 110 -1.28 -12.80 -10.68
C LEU A 110 -0.72 -13.55 -11.90
N SER A 111 -0.99 -14.85 -12.02
CA SER A 111 -0.43 -15.71 -13.08
C SER A 111 -0.93 -15.37 -14.50
N ASN A 112 -2.07 -14.68 -14.61
CA ASN A 112 -2.59 -14.20 -15.89
C ASN A 112 -1.73 -13.09 -16.53
N GLY A 113 -0.73 -12.59 -15.80
CA GLY A 113 0.27 -11.66 -16.31
C GLY A 113 -0.20 -10.20 -16.42
N GLN A 114 -1.45 -9.89 -16.09
CA GLN A 114 -1.99 -8.52 -16.14
C GLN A 114 -1.57 -7.66 -14.94
N PHE A 115 -1.28 -8.31 -13.81
CA PHE A 115 -0.88 -7.67 -12.56
C PHE A 115 0.57 -8.03 -12.19
N ARG A 116 1.21 -7.11 -11.47
CA ARG A 116 2.59 -7.21 -10.99
C ARG A 116 2.68 -7.09 -9.47
N GLY A 117 1.54 -7.16 -8.80
CA GLY A 117 1.49 -7.13 -7.35
C GLY A 117 0.09 -7.11 -6.78
N VAL A 118 0.03 -7.06 -5.45
CA VAL A 118 -1.21 -6.94 -4.70
C VAL A 118 -1.15 -5.80 -3.71
N ASP A 119 -2.32 -5.31 -3.35
CA ASP A 119 -2.51 -4.38 -2.25
C ASP A 119 -3.47 -4.94 -1.22
N LEU A 120 -2.95 -5.31 -0.06
CA LEU A 120 -3.70 -5.87 1.03
C LEU A 120 -4.28 -4.76 1.91
N ARG A 121 -5.59 -4.58 1.87
CA ARG A 121 -6.30 -3.45 2.50
C ARG A 121 -6.71 -3.67 3.95
N CYS A 122 -6.44 -4.85 4.51
CA CYS A 122 -6.70 -5.11 5.92
C CYS A 122 -5.53 -4.73 6.81
N ASP A 123 -5.82 -3.85 7.77
CA ASP A 123 -4.94 -3.58 8.90
C ASP A 123 -5.02 -4.76 9.92
N PRO A 124 -3.88 -5.17 10.50
CA PRO A 124 -3.80 -6.35 11.36
C PRO A 124 -4.36 -6.17 12.78
N THR A 125 -4.84 -4.98 13.14
CA THR A 125 -5.38 -4.67 14.47
C THR A 125 -6.89 -4.41 14.44
N VAL A 126 -7.48 -4.28 13.25
CA VAL A 126 -8.89 -3.94 13.07
C VAL A 126 -9.68 -5.14 12.57
N ASN A 127 -11.01 -5.08 12.73
CA ASN A 127 -11.96 -6.00 12.11
C ASN A 127 -11.72 -7.50 12.41
N GLY A 128 -11.08 -7.82 13.54
CA GLY A 128 -10.86 -9.20 13.99
C GLY A 128 -9.65 -9.89 13.36
N VAL A 129 -8.78 -9.15 12.66
CA VAL A 129 -7.51 -9.69 12.17
C VAL A 129 -6.58 -9.89 13.36
N ASN A 130 -5.99 -11.08 13.49
CA ASN A 130 -5.02 -11.38 14.53
C ASN A 130 -3.60 -11.09 14.02
N GLN A 131 -2.83 -10.27 14.74
CA GLN A 131 -1.47 -9.86 14.35
C GLN A 131 -0.52 -11.04 14.10
N THR A 132 -0.58 -12.10 14.92
CA THR A 132 0.25 -13.31 14.73
C THR A 132 -0.15 -14.06 13.46
N ALA A 133 -1.46 -14.15 13.18
CA ALA A 133 -1.97 -14.77 11.97
C ALA A 133 -1.59 -13.98 10.71
N TYR A 134 -1.75 -12.66 10.77
CA TYR A 134 -1.37 -11.71 9.74
C TYR A 134 0.12 -11.80 9.41
N ASN A 135 0.98 -11.77 10.42
CA ASN A 135 2.41 -11.93 10.28
C ASN A 135 2.77 -13.20 9.48
N GLY A 136 2.17 -14.34 9.84
CA GLY A 136 2.38 -15.60 9.12
C GLY A 136 1.83 -15.60 7.69
N ALA A 137 0.75 -14.86 7.44
CA ALA A 137 0.18 -14.70 6.10
C ALA A 137 1.11 -13.89 5.20
N LEU A 138 1.66 -12.77 5.69
CA LEU A 138 2.61 -11.94 4.94
C LEU A 138 3.88 -12.70 4.55
N LYS A 139 4.46 -13.44 5.50
CA LYS A 139 5.66 -14.26 5.25
C LYS A 139 5.41 -15.31 4.15
N LYS A 140 4.28 -16.02 4.23
CA LYS A 140 3.90 -16.99 3.20
C LYS A 140 3.62 -16.34 1.86
N LEU A 141 2.93 -15.21 1.85
CA LEU A 141 2.65 -14.47 0.63
C LEU A 141 3.96 -14.11 -0.08
N ARG A 142 4.93 -13.53 0.65
CA ARG A 142 6.25 -13.23 0.08
C ARG A 142 7.00 -14.47 -0.38
N GLN A 143 6.96 -15.57 0.37
CA GLN A 143 7.59 -16.83 -0.04
C GLN A 143 7.03 -17.37 -1.36
N PHE A 144 5.72 -17.30 -1.57
CA PHE A 144 5.06 -17.80 -2.78
C PHE A 144 5.25 -16.87 -3.99
N LEU A 145 5.14 -15.56 -3.78
CA LEU A 145 5.28 -14.59 -4.86
C LEU A 145 6.76 -14.35 -5.23
N GLY A 146 7.69 -14.49 -4.29
CA GLY A 146 9.07 -14.07 -4.45
C GLY A 146 9.19 -12.54 -4.56
N ARG A 147 10.35 -12.05 -5.00
CA ARG A 147 10.65 -10.61 -5.16
C ARG A 147 10.25 -10.03 -6.52
N GLY A 148 9.67 -10.85 -7.40
CA GLY A 148 9.22 -10.42 -8.73
C GLY A 148 7.87 -9.69 -8.72
N PHE A 149 7.14 -9.72 -7.60
CA PHE A 149 5.86 -9.04 -7.43
C PHE A 149 5.92 -8.04 -6.28
N THR A 150 5.24 -6.92 -6.46
CA THR A 150 5.07 -5.87 -5.45
C THR A 150 3.97 -6.25 -4.46
N ILE A 151 4.21 -6.04 -3.16
CA ILE A 151 3.20 -6.21 -2.11
C ILE A 151 3.04 -4.88 -1.38
N PHE A 152 1.81 -4.36 -1.41
CA PHE A 152 1.36 -3.29 -0.52
C PHE A 152 0.62 -3.87 0.68
N ALA A 153 0.81 -3.26 1.84
CA ALA A 153 0.01 -3.52 3.03
C ALA A 153 -0.47 -2.22 3.66
N LYS A 154 -1.73 -2.20 4.08
CA LYS A 154 -2.31 -1.07 4.81
C LYS A 154 -1.95 -1.11 6.30
N VAL A 155 -1.60 0.04 6.85
CA VAL A 155 -1.44 0.26 8.29
C VAL A 155 -2.23 1.50 8.68
N ASP A 156 -3.37 1.27 9.33
CA ASP A 156 -4.26 2.29 9.89
C ASP A 156 -4.00 2.52 11.38
N ASN A 157 -3.51 1.50 12.09
CA ASN A 157 -3.23 1.57 13.51
C ASN A 157 -1.75 1.24 13.76
N PRO A 158 -0.99 2.16 14.38
CA PRO A 158 0.44 1.95 14.61
C PRO A 158 0.75 1.01 15.79
N ASP A 159 -0.26 0.54 16.53
CA ASP A 159 -0.10 -0.42 17.65
C ASP A 159 0.14 -1.86 17.16
N LEU A 160 1.28 -2.02 16.48
CA LEU A 160 1.71 -3.26 15.87
C LEU A 160 2.73 -3.97 16.78
N ASP A 161 2.58 -5.29 16.90
CA ASP A 161 3.59 -6.13 17.52
C ASP A 161 4.94 -5.91 16.81
N PRO A 162 6.07 -5.84 17.53
CA PRO A 162 7.39 -5.62 16.91
C PRO A 162 7.73 -6.66 15.83
N VAL A 163 7.24 -7.89 15.97
CA VAL A 163 7.42 -8.94 14.97
C VAL A 163 6.65 -8.67 13.67
N VAL A 164 5.49 -8.01 13.73
CA VAL A 164 4.74 -7.57 12.56
C VAL A 164 5.51 -6.45 11.87
N ILE A 165 6.01 -5.47 12.62
CA ILE A 165 6.81 -4.37 12.07
C ILE A 165 8.05 -4.89 11.34
N GLN A 166 8.75 -5.87 11.94
CA GLN A 166 9.89 -6.51 11.28
C GLN A 166 9.50 -7.15 9.95
N THR A 167 8.39 -7.89 9.91
CA THR A 167 7.90 -8.52 8.68
C THR A 167 7.46 -7.50 7.65
N LEU A 168 6.81 -6.40 8.05
CA LEU A 168 6.48 -5.28 7.16
C LEU A 168 7.77 -4.70 6.53
N ASN A 169 8.83 -4.58 7.32
CA ASN A 169 10.14 -4.10 6.86
C ASN A 169 10.94 -5.11 6.02
N GLU A 170 10.66 -6.40 6.10
CA GLU A 170 11.41 -7.43 5.35
C GLU A 170 10.65 -7.89 4.11
N ASP A 171 9.35 -8.13 4.23
CA ASP A 171 8.55 -8.87 3.28
C ASP A 171 7.55 -7.99 2.51
N ILE A 172 7.32 -6.75 2.92
CA ILE A 172 6.41 -5.82 2.25
C ILE A 172 7.21 -4.70 1.57
N ASP A 173 6.84 -4.38 0.34
CA ASP A 173 7.57 -3.40 -0.45
C ASP A 173 7.11 -1.98 -0.13
N ILE A 174 5.78 -1.81 0.03
CA ILE A 174 5.18 -0.51 0.27
C ILE A 174 4.12 -0.59 1.37
N ILE A 175 4.16 0.36 2.29
CA ILE A 175 3.20 0.53 3.37
C ILE A 175 2.27 1.67 3.01
N SER A 176 0.97 1.40 3.05
CA SER A 176 -0.07 2.38 2.79
C SER A 176 -0.62 2.86 4.13
N CYS A 177 -0.32 4.10 4.50
CA CYS A 177 -0.96 4.73 5.66
C CYS A 177 -2.16 5.58 5.21
N PRO A 178 -3.19 5.75 6.06
CA PRO A 178 -4.23 6.74 5.83
C PRO A 178 -3.58 8.12 5.61
N GLY A 179 -4.24 8.95 4.78
CA GLY A 179 -3.70 10.16 4.14
C GLY A 179 -2.95 11.17 5.03
N GLU A 180 -2.43 12.26 4.45
CA GLU A 180 -1.64 13.29 5.17
C GLU A 180 -2.36 13.88 6.41
N GLU A 181 -3.68 13.73 6.48
CA GLU A 181 -4.52 14.11 7.62
C GLU A 181 -4.23 13.31 8.90
N ASP A 182 -3.65 12.11 8.78
CA ASP A 182 -3.20 11.29 9.92
C ASP A 182 -1.67 11.13 9.95
N ALA A 183 -0.98 12.27 10.03
CA ALA A 183 0.45 12.32 10.31
C ALA A 183 0.83 11.59 11.62
N THR A 184 -0.13 11.32 12.51
CA THR A 184 0.09 10.63 13.79
C THR A 184 0.41 9.16 13.56
N THR A 185 -0.40 8.46 12.75
CA THR A 185 -0.17 7.05 12.41
C THR A 185 1.16 6.85 11.72
N LEU A 186 1.50 7.70 10.74
CA LEU A 186 2.81 7.66 10.07
C LEU A 186 3.97 7.83 11.07
N ARG A 187 3.90 8.87 11.93
CA ARG A 187 4.96 9.14 12.92
C ARG A 187 5.11 8.00 13.91
N ALA A 188 3.99 7.44 14.38
CA ALA A 188 3.99 6.34 15.33
C ALA A 188 4.54 5.04 14.69
N TYR A 189 4.16 4.72 13.45
CA TYR A 189 4.74 3.59 12.72
C TYR A 189 6.26 3.73 12.59
N ILE A 190 6.75 4.91 12.22
CA ILE A 190 8.20 5.18 12.13
C ILE A 190 8.86 5.08 13.51
N ALA A 191 8.26 5.66 14.55
CA ALA A 191 8.77 5.60 15.92
C ALA A 191 8.88 4.16 16.45
N ASN A 192 7.99 3.28 16.01
CA ASN A 192 7.98 1.85 16.35
C ASN A 192 8.94 1.01 15.48
N GLY A 193 9.74 1.64 14.61
CA GLY A 193 10.77 0.99 13.81
C GLY A 193 10.41 0.76 12.34
N GLY A 194 9.28 1.30 11.86
CA GLY A 194 8.90 1.28 10.46
C GLY A 194 9.86 2.06 9.55
N ILE A 195 10.08 1.59 8.32
CA ILE A 195 10.99 2.24 7.37
C ILE A 195 10.27 3.37 6.62
N PRO A 196 10.67 4.65 6.78
CA PRO A 196 9.95 5.80 6.19
C PRO A 196 9.91 5.78 4.65
N THR A 197 10.99 5.30 4.01
CA THR A 197 11.10 5.29 2.54
C THR A 197 10.19 4.26 1.86
N ARG A 198 9.51 3.41 2.63
CA ARG A 198 8.53 2.46 2.13
C ARG A 198 7.10 2.90 2.33
N VAL A 199 6.87 4.03 3.01
CA VAL A 199 5.52 4.49 3.25
C VAL A 199 5.06 5.35 2.08
N VAL A 200 3.87 5.06 1.57
CA VAL A 200 3.13 5.95 0.69
C VAL A 200 1.92 6.47 1.44
N VAL A 201 1.55 7.69 1.12
CA VAL A 201 0.35 8.32 1.65
C VAL A 201 -0.76 8.12 0.63
N ASP A 202 -1.82 7.42 1.03
CA ASP A 202 -2.99 7.22 0.17
C ASP A 202 -3.59 8.58 -0.20
N VAL A 203 -3.73 8.84 -1.51
CA VAL A 203 -4.51 9.97 -2.04
C VAL A 203 -5.76 9.39 -2.68
N LEU A 204 -6.90 9.57 -2.01
CA LEU A 204 -8.21 9.26 -2.59
C LEU A 204 -8.44 10.17 -3.79
N GLU A 205 -8.70 9.57 -4.95
CA GLU A 205 -8.95 10.25 -6.23
C GLU A 205 -8.01 11.44 -6.48
N PRO A 206 -6.75 11.21 -6.91
CA PRO A 206 -5.86 12.31 -7.16
C PRO A 206 -6.53 13.36 -8.06
N PRO A 207 -6.48 14.67 -7.71
CA PRO A 207 -7.22 15.73 -8.39
C PRO A 207 -7.01 15.77 -9.92
N VAL A 208 -5.90 15.20 -10.37
CA VAL A 208 -5.50 15.03 -11.77
C VAL A 208 -6.45 14.09 -12.52
N LEU A 209 -6.95 13.00 -11.90
CA LEU A 209 -7.93 12.09 -12.51
C LEU A 209 -9.26 12.81 -12.72
N VAL A 210 -9.72 13.57 -11.73
CA VAL A 210 -11.01 14.30 -11.82
C VAL A 210 -10.98 15.36 -12.93
N ARG A 211 -9.87 16.09 -13.10
CA ARG A 211 -9.77 17.17 -14.10
C ARG A 211 -9.46 16.69 -15.52
N ASN A 212 -8.61 15.67 -15.67
CA ASN A 212 -8.12 15.25 -16.98
C ASN A 212 -8.90 14.07 -17.58
N CYS A 213 -9.59 13.26 -16.77
CA CYS A 213 -10.46 12.20 -17.31
C CYS A 213 -11.84 12.75 -17.73
N LYS A 214 -12.37 13.81 -17.08
CA LYS A 214 -13.65 14.46 -17.45
C LYS A 214 -13.62 15.29 -18.74
N LYS A 215 -12.43 15.71 -19.20
CA LYS A 215 -12.32 16.57 -20.40
C LYS A 215 -12.76 15.89 -21.71
N HIS A 216 -12.81 14.55 -21.74
CA HIS A 216 -13.32 13.82 -22.90
C HIS A 216 -14.85 13.69 -22.93
N GLU A 217 -15.53 13.91 -21.80
CA GLU A 217 -17.00 13.87 -21.73
C GLU A 217 -17.64 15.16 -22.25
N GLN A 218 -16.88 16.27 -22.35
CA GLN A 218 -17.38 17.56 -22.83
C GLN A 218 -17.08 17.87 -24.32
N ILE A 219 -16.49 16.93 -25.08
CA ILE A 219 -16.26 17.11 -26.53
C ILE A 219 -17.26 16.30 -27.38
N SER A 220 -18.20 15.60 -26.73
CA SER A 220 -19.30 14.88 -27.38
C SER A 220 -20.65 15.40 -26.90
N ASN A 221 -20.99 16.64 -27.28
CA ASN A 221 -22.36 17.13 -27.49
C ASN A 221 -22.32 18.51 -28.15
#